data_AF-A0A0T5NNW2-F1
#
_entry.id   AF-A0A0T5NNW2-F1
#
_cell.length_a   1.000
_cell.length_b   1.000
_cell.length_c   1.000
_cell.angle_alpha   90.00
_cell.angle_beta   90.00
_cell.angle_gamma   90.00
#
_symmetry.space_group_name_H-M   'P 1'
#
loop_
_entity.id
_entity.type
_entity.pdbx_description
1 polymer ?
#
loop_
_entity_poly.entity_id
_entity_poly.type
_entity_poly.pdbx_seq_one_letter_code
_entity_poly.pdbx_strand_id
1 'polypeptide(L)' 'MQILNSREKMMRSFDDTSLEAEAVCRLVCRLTGRTVGVEYLWDTGDRSTLWFDRPGTDIERHPFITIRSNND' A
#
# COMPACT_ATOMS: atom_id res chain seq x y z
N MET A 1 -7.16 -40.63 -11.63
CA MET A 1 -7.14 -40.07 -10.27
C MET A 1 -5.95 -39.13 -10.20
N GLN A 2 -6.16 -37.82 -10.34
CA GLN A 2 -5.11 -36.81 -10.22
C GLN A 2 -5.42 -35.95 -9.01
N ILE A 3 -4.54 -36.00 -8.01
CA ILE A 3 -4.57 -35.17 -6.82
C ILE A 3 -3.98 -33.82 -7.25
N LEU A 4 -4.82 -32.85 -7.60
CA LEU A 4 -4.35 -31.47 -7.74
C LEU A 4 -4.13 -30.89 -6.35
N ASN A 5 -2.88 -30.49 -6.13
CA ASN A 5 -2.37 -29.93 -4.89
C ASN A 5 -3.21 -28.74 -4.42
N SER A 6 -3.70 -28.82 -3.18
CA SER A 6 -4.51 -27.81 -2.49
C SER A 6 -3.77 -26.51 -2.13
N ARG A 7 -2.78 -26.09 -2.94
CA ARG A 7 -1.93 -24.92 -2.65
C ARG A 7 -2.08 -23.74 -3.61
N GLU A 8 -2.86 -23.90 -4.69
CA GLU A 8 -2.98 -22.85 -5.73
C GLU A 8 -4.35 -22.14 -5.72
N LYS A 9 -5.19 -22.37 -4.71
CA LYS A 9 -6.54 -21.81 -4.66
C LYS A 9 -6.71 -20.74 -3.57
N MET A 10 -5.89 -19.70 -3.64
CA MET A 10 -6.29 -18.39 -3.12
C MET A 10 -5.62 -17.26 -3.90
N MET A 11 -5.67 -17.32 -5.23
CA MET A 11 -5.61 -16.08 -6.00
C MET A 11 -7.02 -15.50 -5.95
N ARG A 12 -7.25 -14.52 -5.04
CA ARG A 12 -8.50 -13.75 -5.04
C ARG A 12 -8.69 -13.23 -6.46
N SER A 13 -9.85 -13.48 -7.05
CA SER A 13 -10.26 -12.81 -8.26
C SER A 13 -10.13 -11.31 -7.99
N PHE A 14 -9.13 -10.68 -8.59
CA PHE A 14 -9.14 -9.23 -8.71
C PHE A 14 -10.25 -8.96 -9.70
N ASP A 15 -11.44 -8.67 -9.18
CA ASP A 15 -12.52 -8.14 -9.99
C ASP A 15 -11.97 -6.93 -10.74
N ASP A 16 -12.32 -6.80 -12.02
CA ASP A 16 -11.84 -5.82 -13.00
C ASP A 16 -12.29 -4.37 -12.68
N THR A 17 -12.64 -4.12 -11.41
CA THR A 17 -12.78 -2.80 -10.85
C THR A 17 -11.36 -2.34 -10.60
N SER A 18 -10.85 -1.41 -11.41
CA SER A 18 -9.59 -0.71 -11.12
C SER A 18 -9.60 -0.33 -9.65
N LEU A 19 -8.80 -1.02 -8.83
CA LEU A 19 -8.67 -0.69 -7.42
C LEU A 19 -7.91 0.62 -7.37
N GLU A 20 -8.64 1.73 -7.29
CA GLU A 20 -8.04 3.03 -7.08
C GLU A 20 -7.37 3.02 -5.71
N ALA A 21 -6.16 3.59 -5.66
CA ALA A 21 -5.33 3.64 -4.47
C ALA A 21 -4.86 5.06 -4.27
N GLU A 22 -5.26 5.69 -3.17
CA GLU A 22 -4.80 7.04 -2.82
C GLU A 22 -3.49 6.92 -2.01
N ALA A 23 -2.44 7.61 -2.45
CA ALA A 23 -1.23 7.74 -1.65
C ALA A 23 -1.54 8.59 -0.39
N VAL A 24 -1.36 8.01 0.81
CA VAL A 24 -1.73 8.66 2.08
C VAL A 24 -0.55 9.06 2.94
N CYS A 25 0.55 8.30 2.91
CA CYS A 25 1.75 8.65 3.67
C CYS A 25 3.02 8.37 2.87
N ARG A 26 4.01 9.24 3.05
CA ARG A 26 5.40 8.94 2.72
C ARG A 26 6.08 8.26 3.90
N LEU A 27 6.81 7.18 3.62
CA LEU A 27 7.65 6.49 4.60
C LEU A 27 9.08 7.01 4.49
N VAL A 28 9.60 7.56 5.58
CA VAL A 28 10.92 8.20 5.63
C VAL A 28 11.80 7.46 6.62
N CYS A 29 13.02 7.10 6.19
CA CYS A 29 14.02 6.55 7.08
C CYS A 29 14.55 7.67 8.00
N ARG A 30 14.35 7.55 9.31
CA ARG A 30 14.76 8.57 10.29
C ARG A 30 16.27 8.83 10.31
N LEU A 31 17.07 7.78 10.08
CA LEU A 31 18.53 7.89 10.08
C LEU A 31 19.07 8.71 8.90
N THR A 32 18.38 8.70 7.76
CA THR A 32 18.89 9.30 6.52
C THR A 32 18.02 10.44 5.99
N GLY A 33 16.80 10.61 6.51
CA GLY A 33 15.78 11.50 5.98
C GLY A 33 15.25 11.11 4.59
N ARG A 34 15.66 9.97 4.03
CA ARG A 34 15.28 9.55 2.68
C ARG A 34 13.91 8.89 2.67
N THR A 35 13.17 9.13 1.58
CA THR A 35 11.94 8.40 1.31
C THR A 35 12.29 6.98 0.91
N VAL A 36 11.74 6.01 1.64
CA VAL A 36 11.97 4.58 1.40
C VAL A 36 10.69 3.85 1.00
N GLY A 37 9.54 4.52 1.07
CA GLY A 37 8.28 3.93 0.64
C GLY A 37 7.11 4.89 0.64
N VAL A 38 5.98 4.39 0.17
CA VAL A 38 4.69 5.11 0.17
C VAL A 38 3.60 4.14 0.62
N GLU A 39 2.80 4.60 1.58
CA GLU A 39 1.61 3.91 2.05
C GLU A 39 0.40 4.41 1.27
N TYR A 40 -0.42 3.48 0.82
CA TYR A 40 -1.64 3.72 0.05
C TYR A 40 -2.86 3.26 0.85
N LEU A 41 -3.96 3.97 0.70
CA LEU A 41 -5.30 3.55 1.09
C LEU A 41 -6.04 3.08 -0.16
N TRP A 42 -6.48 1.83 -0.13
CA TRP A 42 -7.28 1.24 -1.20
C TRP A 42 -8.76 1.57 -1.00
N ASP A 43 -9.53 1.54 -2.07
CA ASP A 43 -10.99 1.66 -2.01
C ASP A 43 -11.67 0.57 -1.16
N THR A 44 -11.00 -0.57 -0.94
CA THR A 44 -11.45 -1.61 0.00
C THR A 44 -11.38 -1.17 1.46
N GLY A 45 -10.73 -0.03 1.74
CA GLY A 45 -10.40 0.46 3.08
C GLY A 45 -9.08 -0.10 3.62
N ASP A 46 -8.44 -1.02 2.91
CA ASP A 46 -7.15 -1.58 3.33
C ASP A 46 -6.02 -0.56 3.16
N ARG A 47 -4.99 -0.68 4.01
CA ARG A 47 -3.75 0.10 3.88
C ARG A 47 -2.60 -0.82 3.55
N SER A 48 -1.81 -0.46 2.54
CA SER A 48 -0.63 -1.26 2.17
C SER A 48 0.50 -0.38 1.63
N THR A 49 1.71 -0.92 1.63
CA THR A 49 2.88 -0.27 1.05
C THR A 49 3.24 -1.00 -0.24
N LEU A 50 3.19 -0.31 -1.38
CA LEU A 50 3.48 -0.90 -2.69
C LEU A 50 4.98 -0.90 -3.04
N TRP A 51 5.75 0.00 -2.42
CA TRP A 51 7.20 0.07 -2.58
C TRP A 51 7.86 0.35 -1.23
N PHE A 52 8.81 -0.51 -0.85
CA PHE A 52 9.53 -0.39 0.41
C PHE A 52 11.00 -0.81 0.24
N ASP A 53 11.91 0.15 0.20
CA ASP A 53 13.35 -0.10 0.15
C ASP A 53 13.88 -0.30 1.58
N ARG A 54 14.25 -1.55 1.89
CA ARG A 54 14.88 -2.09 3.11
C ARG A 54 13.98 -2.41 4.31
N PRO A 55 13.65 -3.70 4.56
CA PRO A 55 13.14 -4.13 5.85
C PRO A 55 14.16 -3.85 6.97
N GLY A 56 13.74 -3.18 8.04
CA GLY A 56 14.52 -2.99 9.27
C GLY A 56 15.08 -1.60 9.55
N THR A 57 14.84 -0.59 8.69
CA THR A 57 15.15 0.81 9.03
C THR A 57 14.11 1.42 9.96
N ASP A 58 14.52 2.29 10.88
CA ASP A 58 13.62 3.12 11.68
C ASP A 58 12.84 4.08 10.75
N ILE A 59 11.52 3.85 10.62
CA ILE A 59 10.65 4.53 9.64
C ILE A 59 9.69 5.46 10.35
N GLU A 60 9.55 6.66 9.81
CA GLU A 60 8.53 7.62 10.17
C GLU A 60 7.50 7.79 9.04
N ARG A 61 6.23 7.92 9.43
CA ARG A 61 5.14 8.20 8.50
C ARG A 61 4.89 9.70 8.43
N HIS A 62 5.00 10.27 7.24
CA HIS A 62 4.62 11.64 6.95
C HIS A 62 3.36 11.65 6.08
N PRO A 63 2.19 12.05 6.62
CA PRO A 63 0.96 12.12 5.85
C PRO A 63 1.11 13.06 4.67
N PHE A 64 0.55 12.69 3.51
CA PHE A 64 0.27 13.68 2.48
C PHE A 64 -0.91 14.53 2.95
N ILE A 65 -0.77 15.85 2.85
CA ILE A 65 -1.88 16.75 3.14
C ILE A 65 -2.73 16.76 1.87
N THR A 66 -3.76 15.93 1.81
CA THR A 66 -4.80 16.06 0.80
C THR A 66 -5.63 17.28 1.17
N ILE A 67 -5.36 18.42 0.53
CA ILE A 67 -6.27 19.57 0.59
C ILE A 67 -7.52 19.13 -0.16
N ARG A 68 -8.49 18.56 0.55
CA ARG A 68 -9.84 18.40 -0.01
C ARG A 68 -10.41 19.82 -0.09
N SER A 69 -10.35 20.41 -1.28
CA SER A 69 -11.16 21.58 -1.59
C SER A 69 -12.62 21.17 -1.40
N ASN A 70 -13.17 21.47 -0.23
CA ASN A 70 -14.61 21.42 -0.01
C ASN A 70 -15.21 22.48 -0.96
N ASN A 71 -15.65 22.05 -2.14
CA ASN A 71 -16.56 22.86 -2.92
C ASN A 71 -17.95 22.61 -2.35
N ASP A 72 -18.45 23.62 -1.63
CA ASP A 72 -19.82 23.78 -1.15
C ASP A 72 -20.86 23.68 -2.29
#